data_AF-A0A352LWD1-F1
#
_entry.id   AF-A0A352LWD1-F1
#
_cell.length_a   1.000
_cell.length_b   1.000
_cell.length_c   1.000
_cell.angle_alpha   90.00
_cell.angle_beta   90.00
_cell.angle_gamma   90.00
#
_symmetry.space_group_name_H-M   'P 1'
#
loop_
_entity.id
_entity.type
_entity.pdbx_description
1 polymer ?
#
loop_
_entity_poly.entity_id
_entity_poly.type
_entity_poly.pdbx_seq_one_letter_code
_entity_poly.pdbx_strand_id
1 'polypeptide(L)'
;MDDFTETPISPRQSDRRLIRTAINSLLLILILAGIGTGIYWFTRPAPESTAVLGTEAEITPSPTPQPTAVPSPTLKPSSTPKPTTTPKPTSVPSATPSPTPASKTITVTSNSGIDGFRANNNGGNSTIEIRAGNGNMVGAPAYELVSRGFVSFSVPSEVAGKIIDQATLRLYQYQVSGTPYASGNKLIIDHLDYGSELASDDYDRSPISSNIGALTDSPVVEWKDFSVTSAISSDVTAGHSRSQFRLRFSTETDSDSSEDVAYFYSNNSGSNTYPPQLVIKYH
;
A
#
# COMPACT_ATOMS: atom_id res chain seq x y z
N MET A 1 -72.31 1.86 -29.85
CA MET A 1 -71.20 2.02 -30.80
C MET A 1 -70.97 3.51 -30.94
N ASP A 2 -69.98 4.05 -30.22
CA ASP A 2 -69.53 5.43 -30.42
C ASP A 2 -68.02 5.35 -30.63
N ASP A 3 -67.62 5.72 -31.84
CA ASP A 3 -66.29 5.66 -32.42
C ASP A 3 -65.58 7.00 -32.17
N PHE A 4 -64.53 6.99 -31.34
CA PHE A 4 -63.64 8.13 -31.15
C PHE A 4 -62.31 7.84 -31.84
N THR A 5 -62.14 8.37 -33.05
CA THR A 5 -60.85 8.44 -33.73
C THR A 5 -60.17 9.78 -33.39
N GLU A 6 -59.15 9.75 -32.54
CA GLU A 6 -58.24 10.89 -32.37
C GLU A 6 -57.29 10.99 -33.57
N THR A 7 -57.14 12.21 -34.10
CA THR A 7 -56.17 12.53 -35.17
C THR A 7 -54.84 12.96 -34.56
N PRO A 8 -53.68 12.55 -35.14
CA PRO A 8 -52.37 12.91 -34.61
C PRO A 8 -52.02 14.36 -34.97
N ILE A 9 -51.58 15.11 -33.95
CA ILE A 9 -51.17 16.51 -34.05
C ILE A 9 -49.78 16.59 -34.72
N SER A 10 -49.70 17.23 -35.89
CA SER A 10 -48.43 17.48 -36.58
C SER A 10 -47.68 18.68 -35.95
N PRO A 11 -46.37 18.57 -35.65
CA PRO A 11 -45.63 19.63 -34.97
C PRO A 11 -45.51 20.91 -35.83
N ARG A 12 -45.72 22.07 -35.19
CA ARG A 12 -45.74 23.40 -35.83
C ARG A 12 -44.40 23.70 -36.50
N GLN A 13 -44.43 24.29 -37.70
CA GLN A 13 -43.24 24.66 -38.47
C GLN A 13 -42.25 25.61 -37.75
N SER A 14 -42.71 26.32 -36.71
CA SER A 14 -41.87 27.16 -35.84
C SER A 14 -40.75 26.37 -35.15
N ASP A 15 -41.03 25.13 -34.75
CA ASP A 15 -40.14 24.34 -33.89
C ASP A 15 -38.97 23.77 -34.70
N ARG A 16 -39.18 23.51 -35.99
CA ARG A 16 -38.15 23.05 -36.92
C ARG A 16 -37.12 24.13 -37.26
N ARG A 17 -37.50 25.42 -37.18
CA ARG A 17 -36.57 26.54 -37.41
C ARG A 17 -35.68 26.78 -36.20
N LEU A 18 -36.24 26.72 -34.98
CA LEU A 18 -35.49 26.87 -33.73
C LEU A 18 -34.45 25.77 -33.52
N ILE A 19 -34.79 24.51 -33.81
CA ILE A 19 -33.88 23.37 -33.65
C ILE A 19 -32.70 23.45 -34.63
N ARG A 20 -32.92 23.88 -35.88
CA ARG A 20 -31.85 24.02 -36.89
C ARG A 20 -30.87 25.14 -36.53
N THR A 21 -31.34 26.25 -35.98
CA THR A 21 -30.46 27.34 -35.54
C THR A 21 -29.60 26.94 -34.34
N ALA A 22 -30.15 26.18 -33.40
CA ALA A 22 -29.40 25.70 -32.22
C ALA A 22 -28.27 24.72 -32.61
N ILE A 23 -28.52 23.80 -33.55
CA ILE A 23 -27.51 22.83 -34.01
C ILE A 23 -26.36 23.52 -34.76
N ASN A 24 -26.66 24.52 -35.60
CA ASN A 24 -25.64 25.26 -36.34
C ASN A 24 -24.75 26.11 -35.41
N SER A 25 -25.30 26.67 -34.33
CA SER A 25 -24.51 27.41 -33.33
C SER A 25 -23.56 26.50 -32.53
N LEU A 26 -23.98 25.27 -32.21
CA LEU A 26 -23.14 24.31 -31.48
C LEU A 26 -21.95 23.82 -32.32
N LEU A 27 -22.18 23.57 -33.62
CA LEU A 27 -21.12 23.20 -34.57
C LEU A 27 -20.07 24.30 -34.74
N LEU A 28 -20.47 25.58 -34.75
CA LEU A 28 -19.54 26.70 -34.85
C LEU A 28 -18.64 26.83 -33.61
N ILE A 29 -19.19 26.61 -32.41
CA ILE A 29 -18.44 26.66 -31.14
C ILE A 29 -17.40 25.54 -31.08
N LEU A 30 -17.74 24.33 -31.53
CA LEU A 30 -16.81 23.19 -31.54
C LEU A 30 -15.66 23.37 -32.54
N ILE A 31 -15.91 23.99 -33.70
CA ILE A 31 -14.86 24.32 -34.68
C ILE A 31 -13.90 25.37 -34.13
N LEU A 32 -14.41 26.41 -33.44
CA LEU A 32 -13.56 27.44 -32.84
C LEU A 32 -12.73 26.91 -31.65
N ALA A 33 -13.30 26.02 -30.83
CA ALA A 33 -12.57 25.38 -29.73
C ALA A 33 -11.43 24.46 -30.24
N GLY A 34 -11.65 23.74 -31.34
CA GLY A 34 -10.64 22.88 -31.96
C GLY A 34 -9.46 23.64 -32.58
N ILE A 35 -9.70 24.84 -33.12
CA ILE A 35 -8.63 25.69 -33.66
C ILE A 35 -7.77 26.28 -32.52
N GLY A 36 -8.37 26.63 -31.38
CA GLY A 36 -7.67 27.16 -30.21
C GLY A 36 -6.73 26.15 -29.55
N THR A 37 -7.12 24.88 -29.44
CA THR A 37 -6.27 23.82 -28.86
C THR A 37 -5.10 23.44 -29.79
N GLY A 38 -5.29 23.47 -31.11
CA GLY A 38 -4.23 23.20 -32.09
C GLY A 38 -3.07 24.21 -32.04
N ILE A 39 -3.37 25.51 -31.90
CA ILE A 39 -2.34 26.56 -31.85
C ILE A 39 -1.52 26.46 -30.55
N TYR A 40 -2.14 26.07 -29.43
CA TYR A 40 -1.46 25.96 -28.14
C TYR A 40 -0.49 24.77 -28.02
N TRP A 41 -0.69 23.71 -28.82
CA TRP A 41 0.27 22.61 -28.90
C TRP A 41 1.40 22.87 -29.89
N PHE A 42 1.17 23.65 -30.96
CA PHE A 42 2.16 23.87 -32.01
C PHE A 42 3.11 25.05 -31.77
N THR A 43 2.82 25.93 -30.80
CA THR A 43 3.64 27.12 -30.49
C THR A 43 4.46 27.01 -29.21
N ARG A 44 4.53 25.82 -28.58
CA ARG A 44 5.36 25.63 -27.38
C ARG A 44 6.84 25.59 -27.77
N PRO A 45 7.69 26.47 -27.22
CA PRO A 45 9.13 26.34 -27.39
C PRO A 45 9.60 25.02 -26.74
N ALA A 46 10.44 24.27 -27.45
CA ALA A 46 11.08 23.07 -26.93
C ALA A 46 11.94 23.42 -25.69
N PRO A 47 12.03 22.55 -24.67
CA PRO A 47 12.95 22.79 -23.56
C PRO A 47 14.39 22.78 -24.09
N GLU A 48 15.07 23.91 -23.95
CA GLU A 48 16.48 24.08 -24.27
C GLU A 48 17.31 23.08 -23.48
N SER A 49 18.09 22.26 -24.18
CA SER A 49 19.12 21.42 -23.60
C SER A 49 20.32 22.32 -23.26
N THR A 50 20.46 22.69 -21.99
CA THR A 50 21.66 23.35 -21.47
C THR A 50 22.81 22.34 -21.36
N ALA A 51 23.44 22.08 -22.50
CA ALA A 51 24.79 21.53 -22.55
C ALA A 51 25.77 22.65 -22.14
N VAL A 52 26.31 22.56 -20.93
CA VAL A 52 27.35 23.48 -20.43
C VAL A 52 28.69 23.02 -21.00
N LEU A 53 29.19 23.76 -22.01
CA LEU A 53 30.51 23.58 -22.60
C LEU A 53 31.51 24.53 -21.92
N GLY A 54 32.50 23.95 -21.25
CA GLY A 54 33.91 24.39 -21.20
C GLY A 54 34.25 25.73 -20.51
N THR A 55 34.93 25.62 -19.36
CA THR A 55 36.03 26.54 -19.03
C THR A 55 37.28 25.72 -18.75
N GLU A 56 38.25 25.92 -19.63
CA GLU A 56 39.62 25.42 -19.67
C GLU A 56 40.44 25.98 -18.49
N ALA A 57 41.09 25.10 -17.72
CA ALA A 57 42.10 25.45 -16.74
C ALA A 57 43.28 24.48 -16.87
N GLU A 58 44.27 24.93 -17.64
CA GLU A 58 45.72 24.81 -17.43
C GLU A 58 46.27 23.54 -16.75
N ILE A 59 46.86 22.67 -17.58
CA ILE A 59 47.75 21.56 -17.23
C ILE A 59 49.00 22.03 -16.48
N THR A 60 49.23 21.51 -15.27
CA THR A 60 50.54 21.58 -14.59
C THR A 60 51.18 20.18 -14.52
N PRO A 61 52.49 20.04 -14.81
CA PRO A 61 53.12 18.74 -15.01
C PRO A 61 53.40 18.00 -13.70
N SER A 62 53.24 16.67 -13.78
CA SER A 62 53.60 15.69 -12.76
C SER A 62 55.12 15.54 -12.61
N PRO A 63 55.68 15.57 -11.39
CA PRO A 63 56.98 14.96 -11.13
C PRO A 63 56.82 13.50 -10.67
N THR A 64 57.38 12.59 -11.48
CA THR A 64 57.79 11.22 -11.13
C THR A 64 59.29 11.14 -11.49
N PRO A 65 60.17 10.32 -10.89
CA PRO A 65 60.10 9.47 -9.68
C PRO A 65 61.18 9.82 -8.64
N GLN A 66 61.19 9.14 -7.48
CA GLN A 66 62.44 8.95 -6.73
C GLN A 66 62.56 7.49 -6.24
N PRO A 67 63.62 6.75 -6.61
CA PRO A 67 63.99 5.47 -6.02
C PRO A 67 64.82 5.71 -4.74
N THR A 68 65.09 4.66 -3.96
CA THR A 68 66.12 4.50 -2.87
C THR A 68 65.44 3.98 -1.60
N ALA A 69 65.86 2.93 -0.87
CA ALA A 69 66.94 1.94 -0.93
C ALA A 69 66.45 0.70 -0.13
N VAL A 70 66.69 -0.53 -0.60
CA VAL A 70 67.69 -1.54 -0.12
C VAL A 70 67.52 -1.94 1.37
N PRO A 71 67.46 -3.26 1.69
CA PRO A 71 66.99 -3.78 2.96
C PRO A 71 68.03 -3.69 4.09
N SER A 72 67.54 -3.64 5.33
CA SER A 72 68.34 -3.68 6.57
C SER A 72 68.11 -5.01 7.32
N PRO A 73 69.07 -5.52 8.11
CA PRO A 73 69.42 -6.93 8.17
C PRO A 73 68.47 -7.80 9.01
N THR A 74 68.31 -9.02 8.53
CA THR A 74 67.77 -10.18 9.25
C THR A 74 68.41 -10.35 10.62
N LEU A 75 67.60 -10.21 11.67
CA LEU A 75 67.95 -10.65 13.01
C LEU A 75 68.00 -12.18 13.05
N LYS A 76 69.12 -12.66 13.61
CA LYS A 76 69.48 -14.03 13.97
C LYS A 76 68.31 -14.83 14.57
N PRO A 77 68.11 -16.11 14.20
CA PRO A 77 67.12 -16.95 14.86
C PRO A 77 67.52 -17.15 16.33
N SER A 78 66.70 -16.61 17.23
CA SER A 78 66.76 -16.93 18.65
C SER A 78 66.21 -18.35 18.86
N SER A 79 66.92 -19.13 19.66
CA SER A 79 66.58 -20.50 20.02
C SER A 79 65.13 -20.61 20.51
N THR A 80 64.30 -21.30 19.73
CA THR A 80 62.92 -21.62 20.09
C THR A 80 62.92 -22.41 21.40
N PRO A 81 62.21 -21.96 22.44
CA PRO A 81 62.05 -22.76 23.65
C PRO A 81 61.33 -24.07 23.31
N LYS A 82 61.85 -25.16 23.88
CA LYS A 82 61.31 -26.52 23.86
C LYS A 82 59.78 -26.49 24.09
N PRO A 83 58.97 -27.21 23.28
CA PRO A 83 57.52 -27.21 23.45
C PRO A 83 57.17 -27.72 24.84
N THR A 84 56.63 -26.81 25.66
CA THR A 84 55.99 -27.16 26.92
C THR A 84 54.72 -27.92 26.57
N THR A 85 54.56 -29.13 27.13
CA THR A 85 53.38 -29.97 26.94
C THR A 85 52.13 -29.21 27.37
N THR A 86 51.40 -28.67 26.40
CA THR A 86 50.09 -28.07 26.64
C THR A 86 49.18 -29.15 27.22
N PRO A 87 48.57 -28.95 28.40
CA PRO A 87 47.62 -29.90 28.94
C PRO A 87 46.48 -30.08 27.93
N LYS A 88 46.17 -31.33 27.63
CA LYS A 88 45.06 -31.71 26.75
C LYS A 88 43.79 -31.01 27.25
N PRO A 89 43.05 -30.27 26.40
CA PRO A 89 41.83 -29.60 26.82
C PRO A 89 40.89 -30.64 27.43
N THR A 90 40.55 -30.44 28.70
CA THR A 90 39.52 -31.19 29.41
C THR A 90 38.24 -31.05 28.60
N SER A 91 37.64 -32.16 28.18
CA SER A 91 36.37 -32.16 27.44
C SER A 91 35.33 -31.40 28.26
N VAL A 92 34.95 -30.21 27.78
CA VAL A 92 33.84 -29.45 28.36
C VAL A 92 32.60 -30.34 28.27
N PRO A 93 31.86 -30.56 29.36
CA PRO A 93 30.63 -31.34 29.30
C PRO A 93 29.72 -30.73 28.24
N SER A 94 29.29 -31.54 27.29
CA SER A 94 28.31 -31.15 26.27
C SER A 94 27.07 -30.64 26.99
N ALA A 95 26.65 -29.40 26.70
CA ALA A 95 25.43 -28.85 27.26
C ALA A 95 24.28 -29.82 26.94
N THR A 96 23.59 -30.28 27.97
CA THR A 96 22.36 -31.06 27.82
C THR A 96 21.38 -30.22 26.99
N PRO A 97 20.75 -30.78 25.94
CA PRO A 97 19.79 -30.01 25.15
C PRO A 97 18.68 -29.49 26.08
N SER A 98 18.52 -28.17 26.12
CA SER A 98 17.38 -27.54 26.79
C SER A 98 16.10 -27.95 26.08
N PRO A 99 15.01 -28.30 26.79
CA PRO A 99 13.75 -28.65 26.14
C PRO A 99 13.28 -27.49 25.24
N THR A 100 12.98 -27.78 23.98
CA THR A 100 12.35 -26.81 23.08
C THR A 100 10.93 -26.53 23.58
N PRO A 101 10.56 -25.26 23.82
CA PRO A 101 9.21 -24.91 24.21
C PRO A 101 8.18 -25.39 23.19
N ALA A 102 7.05 -25.94 23.65
CA ALA A 102 5.97 -26.35 22.77
C ALA A 102 5.13 -25.14 22.34
N SER A 103 5.04 -24.89 21.03
CA SER A 103 4.19 -23.81 20.49
C SER A 103 2.70 -24.10 20.67
N LYS A 104 1.93 -23.05 20.95
CA LYS A 104 0.47 -22.99 20.95
C LYS A 104 -0.03 -22.15 19.78
N THR A 105 -1.32 -22.24 19.46
CA THR A 105 -1.96 -21.42 18.43
C THR A 105 -3.28 -20.87 18.93
N ILE A 106 -3.53 -19.59 18.67
CA ILE A 106 -4.79 -18.90 18.95
C ILE A 106 -5.25 -18.17 17.69
N THR A 107 -6.56 -18.17 17.45
CA THR A 107 -7.19 -17.41 16.37
C THR A 107 -8.16 -16.43 17.00
N VAL A 108 -8.04 -15.15 16.66
CA VAL A 108 -8.99 -14.11 17.07
C VAL A 108 -9.63 -13.47 15.84
N THR A 109 -10.90 -13.09 15.97
CA THR A 109 -11.60 -12.28 14.97
C THR A 109 -11.37 -10.80 15.25
N SER A 110 -11.55 -9.96 14.23
CA SER A 110 -11.40 -8.51 14.39
C SER A 110 -12.46 -7.89 15.30
N ASN A 111 -12.20 -6.67 15.75
CA ASN A 111 -13.07 -5.92 16.64
C ASN A 111 -14.23 -5.29 15.87
N SER A 112 -15.46 -5.65 16.24
CA SER A 112 -16.64 -5.03 15.63
C SER A 112 -16.72 -3.53 15.94
N GLY A 113 -17.19 -2.74 14.97
CA GLY A 113 -17.41 -1.30 15.09
C GLY A 113 -16.19 -0.42 14.86
N ILE A 114 -14.99 -1.01 14.77
CA ILE A 114 -13.73 -0.27 14.51
C ILE A 114 -12.97 -0.78 13.28
N ASP A 115 -13.50 -1.78 12.59
CA ASP A 115 -13.15 -2.10 11.21
C ASP A 115 -13.94 -1.24 10.22
N GLY A 116 -13.48 -1.14 8.97
CA GLY A 116 -14.25 -0.51 7.90
C GLY A 116 -13.37 0.15 6.83
N PHE A 117 -13.82 1.29 6.33
CA PHE A 117 -13.01 2.12 5.44
C PHE A 117 -13.14 3.61 5.74
N ARG A 118 -12.11 4.36 5.38
CA ARG A 118 -12.10 5.83 5.32
C ARG A 118 -11.68 6.30 3.94
N ALA A 119 -12.12 7.48 3.54
CA ALA A 119 -11.84 8.06 2.22
C ALA A 119 -11.29 9.49 2.31
N ASN A 120 -10.57 9.91 1.26
CA ASN A 120 -9.93 11.24 1.16
C ASN A 120 -10.91 12.43 1.11
N ASN A 121 -12.22 12.17 1.11
CA ASN A 121 -13.27 13.19 1.19
C ASN A 121 -13.94 13.25 2.58
N ASN A 122 -13.27 12.74 3.61
CA ASN A 122 -13.79 12.52 4.97
C ASN A 122 -14.96 11.53 5.06
N GLY A 123 -15.27 10.84 3.96
CA GLY A 123 -16.23 9.75 3.93
C GLY A 123 -15.69 8.49 4.61
N GLY A 124 -16.58 7.52 4.82
CA GLY A 124 -16.20 6.22 5.38
C GLY A 124 -17.38 5.52 6.03
N ASN A 125 -17.17 4.26 6.37
CA ASN A 125 -18.18 3.45 7.05
C ASN A 125 -17.51 2.41 7.94
N SER A 126 -18.07 2.18 9.14
CA SER A 126 -17.63 1.19 10.11
C SER A 126 -18.75 0.19 10.49
N THR A 127 -19.75 -0.01 9.64
CA THR A 127 -20.89 -0.92 9.86
C THR A 127 -21.10 -1.92 8.72
N ILE A 128 -20.35 -1.78 7.62
CA ILE A 128 -20.48 -2.61 6.41
C ILE A 128 -19.16 -3.34 6.12
N GLU A 129 -18.64 -3.31 4.91
CA GLU A 129 -17.36 -3.91 4.51
C GLU A 129 -16.10 -3.16 4.97
N ILE A 130 -14.97 -3.84 4.78
CA ILE A 130 -13.67 -3.21 4.58
C ILE A 130 -13.46 -3.08 3.06
N ARG A 131 -12.98 -1.93 2.59
CA ARG A 131 -12.64 -1.75 1.17
C ARG A 131 -11.43 -0.85 0.96
N ALA A 132 -10.71 -1.08 -0.12
CA ALA A 132 -9.60 -0.25 -0.56
C ALA A 132 -9.64 -0.10 -2.07
N GLY A 133 -9.27 1.07 -2.59
CA GLY A 133 -9.34 1.37 -4.02
C GLY A 133 -9.68 2.82 -4.32
N ASN A 134 -9.87 3.13 -5.60
CA ASN A 134 -10.36 4.42 -6.10
C ASN A 134 -11.77 4.30 -6.68
N GLY A 135 -12.38 5.45 -6.96
CA GLY A 135 -13.70 5.55 -7.56
C GLY A 135 -13.88 6.88 -8.25
N ASN A 136 -15.13 7.21 -8.60
CA ASN A 136 -15.46 8.42 -9.35
C ASN A 136 -14.81 9.70 -8.83
N MET A 137 -14.58 10.65 -9.75
CA MET A 137 -14.17 12.00 -9.38
C MET A 137 -15.24 12.72 -8.54
N VAL A 138 -14.79 13.40 -7.48
CA VAL A 138 -15.62 14.17 -6.55
C VAL A 138 -15.00 15.54 -6.24
N GLY A 139 -15.78 16.43 -5.64
CA GLY A 139 -15.30 17.73 -5.15
C GLY A 139 -15.12 18.83 -6.21
N ALA A 140 -14.61 19.98 -5.76
CA ALA A 140 -14.26 21.14 -6.58
C ALA A 140 -12.98 21.82 -6.02
N PRO A 141 -11.81 21.76 -6.69
CA PRO A 141 -11.55 21.07 -7.95
C PRO A 141 -11.76 19.55 -7.85
N ALA A 142 -12.07 18.91 -8.98
CA ALA A 142 -12.36 17.48 -9.03
C ALA A 142 -11.10 16.65 -8.73
N TYR A 143 -11.24 15.65 -7.87
CA TYR A 143 -10.20 14.68 -7.53
C TYR A 143 -10.80 13.28 -7.43
N GLU A 144 -9.99 12.24 -7.59
CA GLU A 144 -10.46 10.86 -7.53
C GLU A 144 -10.73 10.44 -6.08
N LEU A 145 -11.88 9.81 -5.84
CA LEU A 145 -12.22 9.30 -4.51
C LEU A 145 -11.32 8.12 -4.20
N VAL A 146 -10.55 8.18 -3.10
CA VAL A 146 -9.69 7.08 -2.67
C VAL A 146 -10.17 6.57 -1.32
N SER A 147 -10.43 5.27 -1.23
CA SER A 147 -10.78 4.57 0.01
C SER A 147 -9.61 3.70 0.49
N ARG A 148 -9.36 3.72 1.80
CA ARG A 148 -8.42 2.81 2.48
C ARG A 148 -9.20 1.97 3.50
N GLY A 149 -8.88 0.69 3.59
CA GLY A 149 -9.50 -0.25 4.51
C GLY A 149 -8.81 -0.25 5.87
N PHE A 150 -9.54 -0.54 6.95
CA PHE A 150 -9.03 -0.57 8.32
C PHE A 150 -9.55 -1.80 9.04
N VAL A 151 -8.67 -2.48 9.77
CA VAL A 151 -9.02 -3.65 10.58
C VAL A 151 -8.24 -3.66 11.89
N SER A 152 -8.93 -4.02 12.98
CA SER A 152 -8.37 -4.06 14.34
C SER A 152 -8.56 -5.41 14.99
N PHE A 153 -7.56 -5.87 15.73
CA PHE A 153 -7.65 -7.08 16.56
C PHE A 153 -7.22 -6.76 17.99
N SER A 154 -7.96 -7.26 18.98
CA SER A 154 -7.49 -7.27 20.36
C SER A 154 -6.26 -8.17 20.45
N VAL A 155 -5.19 -7.69 21.11
CA VAL A 155 -4.03 -8.54 21.44
C VAL A 155 -4.46 -9.50 22.56
N PRO A 156 -4.42 -10.84 22.34
CA PRO A 156 -4.84 -11.80 23.36
C PRO A 156 -3.93 -11.74 24.59
N SER A 157 -4.48 -11.83 25.80
CA SER A 157 -3.66 -11.81 27.01
C SER A 157 -2.77 -13.05 27.15
N GLU A 158 -3.13 -14.13 26.45
CA GLU A 158 -2.40 -15.40 26.40
C GLU A 158 -1.02 -15.28 25.71
N VAL A 159 -0.83 -14.24 24.88
CA VAL A 159 0.43 -13.99 24.17
C VAL A 159 1.30 -12.93 24.86
N ALA A 160 0.81 -12.32 25.95
CA ALA A 160 1.58 -11.35 26.72
C ALA A 160 2.84 -12.01 27.31
N GLY A 161 4.00 -11.40 27.04
CA GLY A 161 5.30 -11.93 27.48
C GLY A 161 5.72 -13.25 26.81
N LYS A 162 5.06 -13.66 25.73
CA LYS A 162 5.39 -14.85 24.94
C LYS A 162 6.24 -14.52 23.72
N ILE A 163 6.97 -15.51 23.22
CA ILE A 163 7.65 -15.38 21.94
C ILE A 163 6.64 -15.70 20.83
N ILE A 164 6.47 -14.77 19.90
CA ILE A 164 5.59 -14.95 18.74
C ILE A 164 6.40 -15.68 17.66
N ASP A 165 6.06 -16.94 17.40
CA ASP A 165 6.69 -17.74 16.35
C ASP A 165 6.23 -17.30 14.96
N GLN A 166 4.92 -17.02 14.84
CA GLN A 166 4.28 -16.60 13.60
C GLN A 166 2.97 -15.89 13.92
N ALA A 167 2.66 -14.81 13.21
CA ALA A 167 1.32 -14.27 13.14
C ALA A 167 0.89 -14.06 11.68
N THR A 168 -0.35 -14.44 11.37
CA THR A 168 -0.94 -14.36 10.03
C THR A 168 -2.25 -13.60 10.08
N LEU A 169 -2.31 -12.49 9.35
CA LEU A 169 -3.53 -11.75 9.05
C LEU A 169 -4.25 -12.46 7.91
N ARG A 170 -5.56 -12.70 8.06
CA ARG A 170 -6.39 -13.38 7.07
C ARG A 170 -7.63 -12.57 6.78
N LEU A 171 -7.81 -12.14 5.54
CA LEU A 171 -8.96 -11.35 5.10
C LEU A 171 -9.61 -12.02 3.89
N TYR A 172 -10.93 -12.18 3.91
CA TYR A 172 -11.64 -12.80 2.79
C TYR A 172 -12.09 -11.72 1.78
N GLN A 173 -11.48 -11.72 0.60
CA GLN A 173 -11.89 -10.88 -0.52
C GLN A 173 -13.14 -11.49 -1.15
N TYR A 174 -14.27 -10.79 -1.12
CA TYR A 174 -15.54 -11.33 -1.64
C TYR A 174 -16.00 -10.69 -2.94
N GLN A 175 -15.45 -9.53 -3.30
CA GLN A 175 -15.80 -8.81 -4.51
C GLN A 175 -14.62 -7.94 -4.96
N VAL A 176 -14.53 -7.73 -6.27
CA VAL A 176 -13.65 -6.75 -6.91
C VAL A 176 -14.51 -5.97 -7.91
N SER A 177 -14.41 -4.64 -7.89
CA SER A 177 -14.93 -3.73 -8.92
C SER A 177 -13.76 -3.20 -9.74
N GLY A 178 -13.93 -3.06 -11.04
CA GLY A 178 -12.87 -2.63 -11.96
C GLY A 178 -11.66 -3.57 -11.99
N THR A 179 -10.48 -2.97 -12.11
CA THR A 179 -9.17 -3.58 -12.32
C THR A 179 -8.10 -3.11 -11.34
N PRO A 180 -8.33 -3.12 -10.01
CA PRO A 180 -7.43 -2.51 -9.03
C PRO A 180 -6.06 -3.18 -8.94
N TYR A 181 -5.94 -4.40 -9.47
CA TYR A 181 -4.72 -5.19 -9.55
C TYR A 181 -4.01 -5.09 -10.90
N ALA A 182 -4.48 -4.23 -11.81
CA ALA A 182 -3.82 -3.99 -13.09
C ALA A 182 -2.42 -3.41 -12.90
N SER A 183 -1.58 -3.53 -13.94
CA SER A 183 -0.24 -2.91 -13.98
C SER A 183 0.68 -3.31 -12.81
N GLY A 184 0.46 -4.48 -12.20
CA GLY A 184 1.26 -4.96 -11.07
C GLY A 184 0.95 -4.28 -9.73
N ASN A 185 -0.17 -3.54 -9.65
CA ASN A 185 -0.62 -2.91 -8.42
C ASN A 185 -0.97 -3.97 -7.37
N LYS A 186 -0.63 -3.69 -6.12
CA LYS A 186 -0.81 -4.62 -5.00
C LYS A 186 -1.59 -3.97 -3.90
N LEU A 187 -2.43 -4.74 -3.23
CA LEU A 187 -3.02 -4.34 -1.97
C LEU A 187 -1.98 -4.57 -0.87
N ILE A 188 -1.48 -3.48 -0.28
CA ILE A 188 -0.43 -3.48 0.73
C ILE A 188 -1.00 -3.13 2.11
N ILE A 189 -0.25 -3.52 3.14
CA ILE A 189 -0.61 -3.32 4.54
C ILE A 189 0.33 -2.30 5.17
N ASP A 190 -0.24 -1.37 5.94
CA ASP A 190 0.48 -0.61 6.96
C ASP A 190 0.09 -1.11 8.36
N HIS A 191 1.00 -1.02 9.33
CA HIS A 191 0.75 -1.24 10.75
C HIS A 191 0.59 0.12 11.45
N LEU A 192 -0.49 0.29 12.22
CA LEU A 192 -0.84 1.56 12.86
C LEU A 192 -1.36 1.33 14.28
N ASP A 193 -1.54 2.44 14.99
CA ASP A 193 -2.47 2.55 16.11
C ASP A 193 -3.40 3.72 15.81
N TYR A 194 -4.66 3.41 15.49
CA TYR A 194 -5.74 4.36 15.27
C TYR A 194 -6.68 4.52 16.46
N GLY A 195 -6.36 3.89 17.60
CA GLY A 195 -7.12 4.04 18.84
C GLY A 195 -8.35 3.14 18.91
N SER A 196 -9.35 3.59 19.67
CA SER A 196 -10.54 2.79 20.02
C SER A 196 -11.74 3.01 19.12
N GLU A 197 -11.62 3.86 18.11
CA GLU A 197 -12.67 4.20 17.16
C GLU A 197 -12.02 4.42 15.79
N LEU A 198 -12.74 4.08 14.72
CA LEU A 198 -12.33 4.46 13.37
C LEU A 198 -12.84 5.88 13.13
N ALA A 199 -11.98 6.89 13.12
CA ALA A 199 -12.30 8.29 12.88
C ALA A 199 -12.00 8.71 11.42
N SER A 200 -12.45 9.90 11.00
CA SER A 200 -12.14 10.44 9.67
C SER A 200 -10.64 10.61 9.45
N ASP A 201 -9.96 11.12 10.47
CA ASP A 201 -8.54 11.50 10.40
C ASP A 201 -7.61 10.28 10.34
N ASP A 202 -8.16 9.07 10.57
CA ASP A 202 -7.41 7.82 10.41
C ASP A 202 -7.01 7.54 8.97
N TYR A 203 -7.70 8.15 8.01
CA TYR A 203 -7.35 8.06 6.59
C TYR A 203 -5.87 8.35 6.36
N ASP A 204 -5.36 9.46 6.91
CA ASP A 204 -3.97 9.94 6.77
C ASP A 204 -3.12 9.75 8.03
N ARG A 205 -3.58 8.92 8.97
CA ARG A 205 -2.80 8.63 10.17
C ARG A 205 -1.44 8.05 9.80
N SER A 206 -0.41 8.58 10.44
CA SER A 206 0.96 8.08 10.27
C SER A 206 1.05 6.66 10.81
N PRO A 207 1.52 5.69 10.00
CA PRO A 207 1.67 4.32 10.45
C PRO A 207 2.87 4.17 11.39
N ILE A 208 2.79 3.21 12.31
CA ILE A 208 3.95 2.73 13.08
C ILE A 208 4.98 2.12 12.13
N SER A 209 4.51 1.39 11.11
CA SER A 209 5.34 0.87 10.03
C SER A 209 4.54 0.85 8.73
N SER A 210 5.03 1.56 7.71
CA SER A 210 4.36 1.64 6.42
C SER A 210 4.81 0.52 5.48
N ASN A 211 3.89 0.05 4.64
CA ASN A 211 4.15 -0.94 3.59
C ASN A 211 4.92 -2.16 4.13
N ILE A 212 4.36 -2.79 5.16
CA ILE A 212 4.97 -3.99 5.77
C ILE A 212 4.94 -5.20 4.83
N GLY A 213 4.13 -5.13 3.76
CA GLY A 213 4.15 -6.06 2.62
C GLY A 213 2.81 -6.08 1.86
N ALA A 214 2.76 -6.90 0.82
CA ALA A 214 1.57 -7.10 0.00
C ALA A 214 0.69 -8.23 0.54
N LEU A 215 -0.59 -7.93 0.80
CA LEU A 215 -1.60 -8.93 1.14
C LEU A 215 -2.02 -9.75 -0.08
N THR A 216 -2.21 -9.09 -1.22
CA THR A 216 -2.61 -9.73 -2.47
C THR A 216 -2.31 -8.83 -3.66
N ASP A 217 -2.06 -9.45 -4.81
CA ASP A 217 -2.02 -8.82 -6.14
C ASP A 217 -3.00 -9.50 -7.11
N SER A 218 -3.98 -10.21 -6.56
CA SER A 218 -4.91 -11.06 -7.30
C SER A 218 -6.37 -10.68 -7.07
N PRO A 219 -7.20 -10.61 -8.13
CA PRO A 219 -8.64 -10.34 -8.04
C PRO A 219 -9.45 -11.56 -7.61
N VAL A 220 -8.83 -12.74 -7.46
CA VAL A 220 -9.54 -13.97 -7.09
C VAL A 220 -10.23 -13.81 -5.73
N VAL A 221 -11.51 -14.19 -5.67
CA VAL A 221 -12.34 -14.21 -4.46
C VAL A 221 -11.96 -15.41 -3.60
N GLU A 222 -11.29 -15.13 -2.50
CA GLU A 222 -10.74 -16.15 -1.57
C GLU A 222 -10.19 -15.49 -0.30
N TRP A 223 -9.73 -16.33 0.62
CA TRP A 223 -8.88 -15.89 1.73
C TRP A 223 -7.53 -15.37 1.23
N LYS A 224 -7.18 -14.16 1.67
CA LYS A 224 -5.86 -13.56 1.49
C LYS A 224 -5.14 -13.58 2.82
N ASP A 225 -3.97 -14.19 2.85
CA ASP A 225 -3.18 -14.40 4.06
C ASP A 225 -1.85 -13.62 3.94
N PHE A 226 -1.46 -12.92 5.00
CA PHE A 226 -0.19 -12.19 5.06
C PHE A 226 0.46 -12.31 6.45
N SER A 227 1.78 -12.46 6.50
CA SER A 227 2.50 -12.56 7.77
C SER A 227 2.68 -11.19 8.40
N VAL A 228 2.13 -11.02 9.62
CA VAL A 228 2.23 -9.80 10.43
C VAL A 228 3.02 -10.04 11.72
N THR A 229 3.84 -11.10 11.77
CA THR A 229 4.60 -11.54 12.95
C THR A 229 5.35 -10.40 13.63
N SER A 230 6.04 -9.54 12.86
CA SER A 230 6.81 -8.43 13.40
C SER A 230 5.92 -7.34 14.01
N ALA A 231 4.78 -7.03 13.40
CA ALA A 231 3.81 -6.07 13.94
C ALA A 231 3.22 -6.58 15.27
N ILE A 232 2.78 -7.85 15.32
CA ILE A 232 2.24 -8.46 16.55
C ILE A 232 3.30 -8.53 17.65
N SER A 233 4.54 -8.89 17.30
CA SER A 233 5.63 -8.91 18.28
C SER A 233 5.91 -7.53 18.85
N SER A 234 5.87 -6.49 18.01
CA SER A 234 6.02 -5.09 18.42
C SER A 234 4.90 -4.66 19.37
N ASP A 235 3.64 -4.95 19.03
CA ASP A 235 2.49 -4.58 19.85
C ASP A 235 2.49 -5.29 21.22
N VAL A 236 2.81 -6.59 21.23
CA VAL A 236 2.95 -7.37 22.47
C VAL A 236 4.07 -6.80 23.35
N THR A 237 5.21 -6.45 22.75
CA THR A 237 6.36 -5.89 23.49
C THR A 237 6.07 -4.49 24.02
N ALA A 238 5.36 -3.67 23.25
CA ALA A 238 4.95 -2.32 23.64
C ALA A 238 3.77 -2.31 24.64
N GLY A 239 3.15 -3.46 24.90
CA GLY A 239 1.96 -3.55 25.76
C GLY A 239 0.72 -2.93 25.13
N HIS A 240 0.66 -2.84 23.80
CA HIS A 240 -0.52 -2.36 23.10
C HIS A 240 -1.68 -3.33 23.29
N SER A 241 -2.88 -2.78 23.49
CA SER A 241 -4.11 -3.58 23.65
C SER A 241 -4.67 -4.10 22.32
N ARG A 242 -4.20 -3.55 21.19
CA ARG A 242 -4.67 -3.87 19.84
C ARG A 242 -3.51 -3.93 18.86
N SER A 243 -3.70 -4.70 17.80
CA SER A 243 -2.90 -4.67 16.59
C SER A 243 -3.80 -4.25 15.43
N GLN A 244 -3.40 -3.19 14.74
CA GLN A 244 -4.26 -2.48 13.80
C GLN A 244 -3.57 -2.27 12.45
N PHE A 245 -4.35 -2.43 11.38
CA PHE A 245 -3.83 -2.46 10.02
C PHE A 245 -4.65 -1.60 9.07
N ARG A 246 -3.97 -0.92 8.15
CA ARG A 246 -4.57 -0.18 7.04
C ARG A 246 -4.26 -0.92 5.75
N LEU A 247 -5.30 -1.13 4.94
CA LEU A 247 -5.21 -1.68 3.60
C LEU A 247 -5.28 -0.53 2.60
N ARG A 248 -4.32 -0.49 1.67
CA ARG A 248 -4.33 0.46 0.56
C ARG A 248 -3.62 -0.12 -0.64
N PHE A 249 -3.92 0.39 -1.82
CA PHE A 249 -3.16 0.00 -3.00
C PHE A 249 -1.79 0.68 -3.04
N SER A 250 -0.80 -0.01 -3.61
CA SER A 250 0.54 0.54 -3.81
C SER A 250 0.54 1.77 -4.73
N THR A 251 -0.39 1.79 -5.68
CA THR A 251 -0.77 2.96 -6.47
C THR A 251 -2.27 3.18 -6.25
N GLU A 252 -2.64 4.30 -5.63
CA GLU A 252 -4.01 4.52 -5.14
C GLU A 252 -4.95 5.15 -6.16
N THR A 253 -4.43 5.64 -7.29
CA THR A 253 -5.18 6.26 -8.37
C THR A 253 -4.46 5.99 -9.68
N ASP A 254 -5.21 5.65 -10.72
CA ASP A 254 -4.77 5.64 -12.11
C ASP A 254 -5.42 6.78 -12.94
N SER A 255 -6.26 7.59 -12.28
CA SER A 255 -6.90 8.79 -12.83
C SER A 255 -7.80 8.51 -14.04
N ASP A 256 -8.35 7.30 -14.12
CA ASP A 256 -9.20 6.88 -15.22
C ASP A 256 -10.69 7.22 -14.99
N SER A 257 -11.04 7.74 -13.79
CA SER A 257 -12.40 8.06 -13.36
C SER A 257 -13.35 6.85 -13.26
N SER A 258 -12.80 5.64 -13.25
CA SER A 258 -13.51 4.38 -13.01
C SER A 258 -13.36 3.96 -11.55
N GLU A 259 -14.15 2.96 -11.15
CA GLU A 259 -14.02 2.35 -9.83
C GLU A 259 -13.11 1.13 -9.91
N ASP A 260 -12.00 1.16 -9.19
CA ASP A 260 -11.13 0.00 -8.99
C ASP A 260 -11.00 -0.29 -7.49
N VAL A 261 -11.80 -1.23 -7.00
CA VAL A 261 -11.96 -1.49 -5.55
C VAL A 261 -11.93 -2.97 -5.23
N ALA A 262 -11.22 -3.32 -4.16
CA ALA A 262 -11.29 -4.64 -3.53
C ALA A 262 -12.11 -4.57 -2.24
N TYR A 263 -13.04 -5.52 -2.08
CA TYR A 263 -13.96 -5.58 -0.94
C TYR A 263 -13.70 -6.83 -0.10
N PHE A 264 -13.66 -6.64 1.21
CA PHE A 264 -13.40 -7.66 2.22
C PHE A 264 -14.49 -7.67 3.27
N TYR A 265 -14.83 -8.85 3.77
CA TYR A 265 -15.74 -8.95 4.91
C TYR A 265 -15.14 -8.24 6.12
N SER A 266 -16.00 -7.58 6.88
CA SER A 266 -15.67 -7.06 8.21
C SER A 266 -16.42 -7.88 9.26
N ASN A 267 -16.05 -7.71 10.53
CA ASN A 267 -16.83 -8.25 11.65
C ASN A 267 -18.01 -7.33 12.06
N ASN A 268 -18.33 -6.33 11.23
CA ASN A 268 -19.34 -5.30 11.49
C ASN A 268 -20.59 -5.50 10.64
N SER A 269 -20.42 -6.12 9.47
CA SER A 269 -21.55 -6.41 8.58
C SER A 269 -22.45 -7.47 9.21
N GLY A 270 -23.78 -7.32 9.12
CA GLY A 270 -24.74 -8.31 9.65
C GLY A 270 -24.59 -9.74 9.08
N SER A 271 -23.67 -9.96 8.13
CA SER A 271 -23.28 -11.26 7.57
C SER A 271 -21.85 -11.62 7.99
N ASN A 272 -21.69 -12.19 9.19
CA ASN A 272 -20.40 -12.63 9.73
C ASN A 272 -19.91 -13.98 9.15
N THR A 273 -20.05 -14.19 7.84
CA THR A 273 -19.73 -15.49 7.22
C THR A 273 -18.22 -15.76 7.22
N TYR A 274 -17.42 -14.73 6.95
CA TYR A 274 -15.96 -14.84 6.87
C TYR A 274 -15.27 -13.62 7.52
N PRO A 275 -15.43 -13.42 8.84
CA PRO A 275 -14.85 -12.26 9.52
C PRO A 275 -13.31 -12.28 9.42
N PRO A 276 -12.64 -11.13 9.39
CA PRO A 276 -11.19 -11.04 9.48
C PRO A 276 -10.63 -11.86 10.64
N GLN A 277 -9.49 -12.52 10.42
CA GLN A 277 -8.83 -13.35 11.43
C GLN A 277 -7.37 -12.96 11.61
N LEU A 278 -6.91 -13.05 12.86
CA LEU A 278 -5.51 -13.03 13.22
C LEU A 278 -5.17 -14.36 13.89
N VAL A 279 -4.29 -15.13 13.25
CA VAL A 279 -3.82 -16.44 13.74
C VAL A 279 -2.42 -16.27 14.30
N ILE A 280 -2.21 -16.57 15.58
CA ILE A 280 -0.96 -16.36 16.29
C ILE A 280 -0.44 -17.69 16.83
N LYS A 281 0.78 -18.05 16.46
CA LYS A 281 1.55 -19.15 17.01
C LYS A 281 2.62 -18.62 17.97
N TYR A 282 2.72 -19.19 19.16
CA TYR A 282 3.56 -18.64 20.23
C TYR A 282 4.03 -19.70 21.23
N HIS A 283 5.08 -19.43 22.01
CA HIS A 283 5.54 -20.27 23.12
C HIS A 283 5.92 -19.48 24.39
#